data_AF-A0A7X6P247-F1
#
_entry.id   AF-A0A7X6P247-F1
#
_cell.length_a   1.000
_cell.length_b   1.000
_cell.length_c   1.000
_cell.angle_alpha   90.00
_cell.angle_beta   90.00
_cell.angle_gamma   90.00
#
_symmetry.space_group_name_H-M   'P 1'
#
loop_
_entity.id
_entity.type
_entity.pdbx_description
1 polymer ?
#
loop_
_entity_poly.entity_id
_entity_poly.type
_entity_poly.pdbx_seq_one_letter_code
_entity_poly.pdbx_strand_id
1 'polypeptide(L)'
;MYRFLLSPKWILSHVLVGALLVSMLGAMFWQISRMHEREAVNAVIAERSEGETLDFSTIVDREDLTDPAVQGSLEYQAVRLVGTYDTEREFTIPNRTLDGAPGRLVVTPLVWSQTEAPILAIRGFIPQSFSDNEAPIDGAEPPSGTVQVAGYLRLTETPGSLQLANPDLGKNQVARMDLEQLQEVRGAKFQPMYLLVANQDPPTDQALLSTYPLPAKSEGRHLSYAVQWGIFTAIAAAGYPIVLRRIARNKAGKTLDEVPTELERGAGAAPLSP
;
A
#
# COMPACT_ATOMS: atom_id res chain seq x y z
N MET A 1 -30.06 14.53 42.38
CA MET A 1 -28.81 13.74 42.41
C MET A 1 -27.84 14.03 41.26
N TYR A 2 -28.28 14.29 40.01
CA TYR A 2 -27.37 14.47 38.85
C TYR A 2 -27.19 15.91 38.31
N ARG A 3 -27.80 16.93 38.92
CA ARG A 3 -27.71 18.34 38.43
C ARG A 3 -26.27 18.87 38.28
N PHE A 4 -25.29 18.28 38.99
CA PHE A 4 -23.88 18.66 38.85
C PHE A 4 -23.28 18.30 37.47
N LEU A 5 -23.85 17.33 36.75
CA LEU A 5 -23.44 16.95 35.39
C LEU A 5 -23.73 18.04 34.36
N LEU A 6 -24.56 19.03 34.70
CA LEU A 6 -24.87 20.20 33.87
C LEU A 6 -23.95 21.39 34.17
N SER A 7 -22.94 21.25 35.03
CA SER A 7 -21.98 22.34 35.25
C SER A 7 -21.01 22.47 34.06
N PRO A 8 -20.44 23.67 33.79
CA PRO A 8 -19.59 23.91 32.62
C PRO A 8 -18.43 22.92 32.45
N LYS A 9 -17.81 22.51 33.56
CA LYS A 9 -16.72 21.51 33.57
C LYS A 9 -17.20 20.14 33.10
N TRP A 10 -18.39 19.72 33.53
CA TRP A 10 -18.96 18.45 33.10
C TRP A 10 -19.42 18.53 31.66
N ILE A 11 -20.10 19.61 31.24
CA ILE A 11 -20.46 19.81 29.83
C ILE A 11 -19.23 19.69 28.93
N LEU A 12 -18.12 20.35 29.26
CA LEU A 12 -16.86 20.22 28.53
C LEU A 12 -16.36 18.76 28.48
N SER A 13 -16.45 18.01 29.58
CA SER A 13 -16.10 16.59 29.60
C SER A 13 -16.98 15.75 28.67
N HIS A 14 -18.31 15.99 28.63
CA HIS A 14 -19.21 15.26 27.72
C HIS A 14 -18.89 15.57 26.26
N VAL A 15 -18.63 16.84 25.95
CA VAL A 15 -18.25 17.28 24.60
C VAL A 15 -16.92 16.62 24.20
N LEU A 16 -15.92 16.62 25.07
CA LEU A 16 -14.61 16.03 24.78
C LEU A 16 -14.71 14.51 24.56
N VAL A 17 -15.42 13.79 25.44
CA VAL A 17 -15.61 12.34 25.29
C VAL A 17 -16.45 12.02 24.06
N GLY A 18 -17.50 12.80 23.80
CA GLY A 18 -18.30 12.67 22.58
C GLY A 18 -17.46 12.87 21.32
N ALA A 19 -16.63 13.90 21.27
CA ALA A 19 -15.72 14.17 20.16
C ALA A 19 -14.70 13.02 19.98
N LEU A 20 -14.16 12.47 21.08
CA LEU A 20 -13.25 11.33 21.02
C LEU A 20 -13.93 10.06 20.49
N LEU A 21 -15.16 9.78 20.93
CA LEU A 21 -15.92 8.64 20.41
C LEU A 21 -16.20 8.77 18.92
N VAL A 22 -16.60 9.96 18.48
CA VAL A 22 -16.84 10.24 17.06
C VAL A 22 -15.55 10.08 16.24
N SER A 23 -14.41 10.58 16.74
CA SER A 23 -13.14 10.46 16.01
C SER A 23 -12.64 9.01 15.94
N MET A 24 -12.77 8.24 17.01
CA MET A 24 -12.41 6.82 17.03
C MET A 24 -13.28 5.97 16.10
N LEU A 25 -14.60 6.22 16.08
CA LEU A 25 -15.50 5.59 15.11
C LEU A 25 -15.16 6.01 13.68
N GLY A 26 -14.90 7.29 13.44
CA GLY A 26 -14.44 7.78 12.14
C GLY A 26 -13.16 7.09 11.67
N ALA A 27 -12.18 6.94 12.57
CA ALA A 27 -10.94 6.22 12.28
C ALA A 27 -11.18 4.73 11.99
N MET A 28 -12.09 4.07 12.71
CA MET A 28 -12.48 2.68 12.45
C MET A 28 -13.07 2.52 11.04
N PHE A 29 -14.06 3.34 10.68
CA PHE A 29 -14.68 3.27 9.36
C PHE A 29 -13.71 3.64 8.24
N TRP A 30 -12.83 4.62 8.48
CA TRP A 30 -11.78 4.98 7.53
C TRP A 30 -10.81 3.81 7.27
N GLN A 31 -10.40 3.08 8.32
CA GLN A 31 -9.56 1.88 8.16
C GLN A 31 -10.27 0.79 7.36
N ILE A 32 -11.56 0.55 7.60
CA ILE A 32 -12.36 -0.41 6.83
C ILE A 32 -12.49 0.01 5.37
N SER A 33 -12.75 1.29 5.09
CA SER A 33 -12.79 1.81 3.72
C SER A 33 -11.48 1.55 3.01
N ARG A 34 -10.35 1.82 3.68
CA ARG A 34 -9.02 1.63 3.10
C ARG A 34 -8.68 0.17 2.84
N MET A 35 -9.19 -0.74 3.68
CA MET A 35 -9.11 -2.19 3.46
C MET A 35 -9.86 -2.58 2.17
N HIS A 36 -11.12 -2.18 2.01
CA HIS A 36 -11.89 -2.50 0.81
C HIS A 36 -11.28 -1.92 -0.47
N GLU A 37 -10.72 -0.70 -0.42
CA GLU A 37 -9.98 -0.13 -1.56
C GLU A 37 -8.78 -1.00 -1.95
N ARG A 38 -8.05 -1.55 -0.97
CA ARG A 38 -6.92 -2.45 -1.21
C ARG A 38 -7.38 -3.81 -1.75
N GLU A 39 -8.45 -4.36 -1.19
CA GLU A 39 -9.06 -5.61 -1.68
C GLU A 39 -9.50 -5.48 -3.13
N ALA A 40 -10.14 -4.38 -3.51
CA ALA A 40 -10.56 -4.14 -4.89
C ALA A 40 -9.37 -4.11 -5.87
N VAL A 41 -8.27 -3.44 -5.51
CA VAL A 41 -7.05 -3.43 -6.33
C VAL A 41 -6.43 -4.83 -6.40
N ASN A 42 -6.34 -5.54 -5.27
CA ASN A 42 -5.77 -6.89 -5.22
C ASN A 42 -6.60 -7.89 -6.04
N ALA A 43 -7.93 -7.74 -6.05
CA ALA A 43 -8.83 -8.54 -6.84
C ALA A 43 -8.60 -8.32 -8.34
N VAL A 44 -8.45 -7.07 -8.79
CA VAL A 44 -8.11 -6.75 -10.19
C VAL A 44 -6.76 -7.35 -10.59
N ILE A 45 -5.74 -7.20 -9.73
CA ILE A 45 -4.42 -7.82 -9.97
C ILE A 45 -4.58 -9.33 -10.08
N ALA A 46 -5.31 -9.98 -9.16
CA ALA A 46 -5.49 -11.43 -9.17
C ALA A 46 -6.22 -11.92 -10.41
N GLU A 47 -7.37 -11.32 -10.73
CA GLU A 47 -8.17 -11.66 -11.91
C GLU A 47 -7.33 -11.63 -13.19
N ARG A 48 -6.53 -10.59 -13.37
CA ARG A 48 -5.73 -10.39 -14.60
C ARG A 48 -4.44 -11.19 -14.65
N SER A 49 -3.79 -11.39 -13.50
CA SER A 49 -2.51 -12.13 -13.42
C SER A 49 -2.68 -13.64 -13.35
N GLU A 50 -3.81 -14.13 -12.84
CA GLU A 50 -4.12 -15.57 -12.70
C GLU A 50 -5.18 -16.04 -13.69
N GLY A 51 -5.80 -15.12 -14.43
CA GLY A 51 -6.78 -15.42 -15.48
C GLY A 51 -6.16 -15.94 -16.77
N GLU A 52 -6.89 -15.75 -17.87
CA GLU A 52 -6.44 -16.17 -19.19
C GLU A 52 -5.16 -15.42 -19.60
N THR A 53 -4.14 -16.17 -20.00
CA THR A 53 -2.93 -15.58 -20.59
C THR A 53 -3.19 -15.25 -22.05
N LEU A 54 -3.15 -13.97 -22.38
CA LEU A 54 -3.40 -13.50 -23.75
C LEU A 54 -2.13 -13.57 -24.60
N ASP A 55 -2.28 -13.77 -25.90
CA ASP A 55 -1.18 -13.56 -26.83
C ASP A 55 -0.97 -12.06 -27.05
N PHE A 56 0.26 -11.58 -26.83
CA PHE A 56 0.60 -10.16 -26.94
C PHE A 56 0.30 -9.58 -28.34
N SER A 57 0.39 -10.39 -29.40
CA SER A 57 0.07 -9.96 -30.76
C SER A 57 -1.39 -9.50 -30.90
N THR A 58 -2.31 -10.03 -30.10
CA THR A 58 -3.73 -9.61 -30.14
C THR A 58 -3.98 -8.28 -29.43
N ILE A 59 -2.99 -7.79 -28.66
CA ILE A 59 -3.09 -6.55 -27.88
C ILE A 59 -2.45 -5.39 -28.64
N VAL A 60 -1.28 -5.63 -29.24
CA VAL A 60 -0.46 -4.59 -29.88
C VAL A 60 -1.03 -4.07 -31.21
N ASP A 61 -1.82 -4.88 -31.91
CA ASP A 61 -2.52 -4.47 -33.14
C ASP A 61 -3.68 -3.48 -32.87
N ARG A 62 -3.96 -3.19 -31.60
CA ARG A 62 -5.02 -2.28 -31.23
C ARG A 62 -4.59 -0.82 -31.40
N GLU A 63 -5.23 -0.12 -32.32
CA GLU A 63 -5.02 1.33 -32.53
C GLU A 63 -5.26 2.17 -31.25
N ASP A 64 -6.11 1.68 -30.35
CA ASP A 64 -6.47 2.33 -29.08
C ASP A 64 -5.48 2.04 -27.93
N LEU A 65 -4.39 1.28 -28.16
CA LEU A 65 -3.42 0.96 -27.10
C LEU A 65 -2.69 2.20 -26.55
N THR A 66 -2.72 3.33 -27.27
CA THR A 66 -2.20 4.61 -26.77
C THR A 66 -3.14 5.33 -25.79
N ASP A 67 -4.40 4.89 -25.68
CA ASP A 67 -5.37 5.45 -24.73
C ASP A 67 -5.04 4.98 -23.29
N PRO A 68 -4.82 5.90 -22.33
CA PRO A 68 -4.57 5.55 -20.94
C PRO A 68 -5.66 4.68 -20.29
N ALA A 69 -6.93 4.83 -20.69
CA ALA A 69 -8.01 4.01 -20.18
C ALA A 69 -7.89 2.55 -20.65
N VAL A 70 -7.50 2.35 -21.90
CA VAL A 70 -7.25 1.02 -22.47
C VAL A 70 -6.04 0.38 -21.78
N GLN A 71 -4.94 1.13 -21.63
CA GLN A 71 -3.76 0.64 -20.91
C GLN A 71 -4.09 0.28 -19.46
N GLY A 72 -4.86 1.10 -18.76
CA GLY A 72 -5.31 0.81 -17.38
C GLY A 72 -6.19 -0.44 -17.29
N SER A 73 -6.93 -0.76 -18.34
CA SER A 73 -7.70 -2.02 -18.43
C SER A 73 -6.80 -3.25 -18.63
N LEU A 74 -5.58 -3.06 -19.15
CA LEU A 74 -4.60 -4.10 -19.42
C LEU A 74 -3.50 -4.21 -18.34
N GLU A 75 -3.42 -3.26 -17.40
CA GLU A 75 -2.44 -3.35 -16.31
C GLU A 75 -2.64 -4.66 -15.53
N TYR A 76 -1.54 -5.38 -15.29
CA TYR A 76 -1.47 -6.70 -14.66
C TYR A 76 -1.95 -7.88 -15.52
N GLN A 77 -2.38 -7.64 -16.76
CA GLN A 77 -2.80 -8.71 -17.67
C GLN A 77 -1.66 -9.68 -17.94
N ALA A 78 -1.90 -10.97 -17.68
CA ALA A 78 -1.01 -12.04 -18.07
C ALA A 78 -0.95 -12.12 -19.60
N VAL A 79 0.26 -12.06 -20.14
CA VAL A 79 0.52 -12.16 -21.58
C VAL A 79 1.66 -13.11 -21.89
N ARG A 80 1.63 -13.66 -23.10
CA ARG A 80 2.70 -14.45 -23.70
C ARG A 80 3.11 -13.82 -25.02
N LEU A 81 4.41 -13.84 -25.31
CA LEU A 81 4.97 -13.43 -26.59
C LEU A 81 6.25 -14.19 -26.91
N VAL A 82 6.60 -14.25 -28.19
CA VAL A 82 7.82 -14.88 -28.70
C VAL A 82 8.69 -13.81 -29.33
N GLY A 83 9.98 -13.79 -29.01
CA GLY A 83 10.89 -12.77 -29.52
C GLY A 83 12.35 -13.10 -29.27
N THR A 84 13.23 -12.13 -29.50
CA THR A 84 14.66 -12.20 -29.21
C THR A 84 15.05 -10.97 -28.37
N TYR A 85 15.84 -11.18 -27.32
CA TYR A 85 16.32 -10.07 -26.49
C TYR A 85 17.41 -9.28 -27.22
N ASP A 86 17.31 -7.96 -27.18
CA ASP A 86 18.31 -7.03 -27.69
C ASP A 86 19.25 -6.61 -26.55
N THR A 87 20.31 -7.39 -26.36
CA THR A 87 21.28 -7.21 -25.27
C THR A 87 22.11 -5.94 -25.41
N GLU A 88 22.30 -5.42 -26.62
CA GLU A 88 23.04 -4.17 -26.85
C GLU A 88 22.34 -2.96 -26.22
N ARG A 89 21.02 -3.05 -26.05
CA ARG A 89 20.18 -2.02 -25.43
C ARG A 89 19.76 -2.36 -24.00
N GLU A 90 20.43 -3.30 -23.34
CA GLU A 90 20.18 -3.62 -21.94
C GLU A 90 20.53 -2.43 -21.03
N PHE A 91 19.71 -2.22 -20.01
CA PHE A 91 19.93 -1.22 -18.98
C PHE A 91 19.39 -1.68 -17.63
N THR A 92 19.72 -0.96 -16.56
CA THR A 92 19.23 -1.28 -15.21
C THR A 92 18.46 -0.15 -14.56
N ILE A 93 17.61 -0.53 -13.61
CA ILE A 93 16.90 0.40 -12.73
C ILE A 93 17.38 0.20 -11.30
N PRO A 94 18.28 1.05 -10.78
CA PRO A 94 18.82 0.92 -9.44
C PRO A 94 17.80 1.35 -8.38
N ASN A 95 18.20 1.22 -7.11
CA ASN A 95 17.40 1.64 -5.95
C ASN A 95 16.05 0.91 -5.87
N ARG A 96 16.03 -0.37 -6.27
CA ARG A 96 14.89 -1.26 -6.09
C ARG A 96 15.14 -2.15 -4.89
N THR A 97 14.07 -2.58 -4.23
CA THR A 97 14.16 -3.43 -3.03
C THR A 97 13.35 -4.69 -3.26
N LEU A 98 13.94 -5.84 -2.98
CA LEU A 98 13.27 -7.13 -2.97
C LEU A 98 13.60 -7.81 -1.63
N ASP A 99 12.57 -8.23 -0.89
CA ASP A 99 12.71 -8.91 0.41
C ASP A 99 13.65 -8.21 1.41
N GLY A 100 13.65 -6.87 1.40
CA GLY A 100 14.48 -6.04 2.27
C GLY A 100 15.93 -5.84 1.80
N ALA A 101 16.35 -6.49 0.72
CA ALA A 101 17.65 -6.28 0.12
C ALA A 101 17.58 -5.21 -0.98
N PRO A 102 18.49 -4.21 -0.97
CA PRO A 102 18.61 -3.26 -2.07
C PRO A 102 19.24 -3.92 -3.29
N GLY A 103 18.88 -3.43 -4.47
CA GLY A 103 19.43 -3.91 -5.72
C GLY A 103 18.86 -3.14 -6.91
N ARG A 104 18.81 -3.82 -8.05
CA ARG A 104 18.38 -3.24 -9.32
C ARG A 104 17.56 -4.21 -10.14
N LEU A 105 16.74 -3.66 -11.02
CA LEU A 105 16.06 -4.44 -12.05
C LEU A 105 16.90 -4.45 -13.32
N VAL A 106 16.96 -5.60 -13.98
CA VAL A 106 17.57 -5.74 -15.32
C VAL A 106 16.47 -5.62 -16.36
N VAL A 107 16.66 -4.71 -17.30
CA VAL A 107 15.69 -4.42 -18.36
C VAL A 107 16.36 -4.63 -19.71
N THR A 108 15.79 -5.52 -20.52
CA THR A 108 16.28 -5.81 -21.86
C THR A 108 15.11 -5.65 -22.83
N PRO A 109 15.24 -4.87 -23.93
CA PRO A 109 14.21 -4.84 -24.95
C PRO A 109 14.02 -6.23 -25.58
N LEU A 110 12.76 -6.61 -25.80
CA LEU A 110 12.38 -7.86 -26.44
C LEU A 110 11.78 -7.54 -27.82
N VAL A 111 12.52 -7.93 -28.86
CA VAL A 111 12.12 -7.78 -30.26
C VAL A 111 11.23 -8.97 -30.62
N TRP A 112 9.93 -8.74 -30.72
CA TRP A 112 8.92 -9.77 -30.93
C TRP A 112 8.36 -9.77 -32.37
N SER A 113 8.56 -8.67 -33.09
CA SER A 113 8.23 -8.49 -34.51
C SER A 113 9.28 -7.59 -35.16
N GLN A 114 9.44 -7.73 -36.48
CA GLN A 114 10.38 -6.92 -37.27
C GLN A 114 9.83 -5.54 -37.65
N THR A 115 8.51 -5.37 -37.61
CA THR A 115 7.82 -4.13 -38.02
C THR A 115 7.38 -3.28 -36.84
N GLU A 116 7.30 -3.89 -35.66
CA GLU A 116 6.77 -3.26 -34.47
C GLU A 116 7.87 -2.80 -33.52
N ALA A 117 7.55 -1.82 -32.68
CA ALA A 117 8.45 -1.41 -31.61
C ALA A 117 8.69 -2.57 -30.62
N PRO A 118 9.93 -2.75 -30.13
CA PRO A 118 10.20 -3.72 -29.07
C PRO A 118 9.47 -3.36 -27.77
N ILE A 119 9.13 -4.36 -26.97
CA ILE A 119 8.62 -4.16 -25.62
C ILE A 119 9.78 -4.22 -24.63
N LEU A 120 9.82 -3.31 -23.66
CA LEU A 120 10.82 -3.36 -22.61
C LEU A 120 10.43 -4.44 -21.59
N ALA A 121 11.35 -5.36 -21.30
CA ALA A 121 11.10 -6.47 -20.39
C ALA A 121 11.99 -6.38 -19.15
N ILE A 122 11.38 -6.23 -17.98
CA ILE A 122 12.05 -6.44 -16.69
C ILE A 122 12.22 -7.94 -16.52
N ARG A 123 13.45 -8.42 -16.70
CA ARG A 123 13.80 -9.85 -16.62
C ARG A 123 13.93 -10.36 -15.20
N GLY A 124 14.28 -9.48 -14.27
CA GLY A 124 14.42 -9.84 -12.86
C GLY A 124 15.17 -8.79 -12.05
N PHE A 125 15.52 -9.20 -10.84
CA PHE A 125 16.20 -8.40 -9.83
C PHE A 125 17.58 -8.97 -9.51
N ILE A 126 18.57 -8.09 -9.38
CA ILE A 126 19.92 -8.42 -8.92
C ILE A 126 20.20 -7.64 -7.63
N PRO A 127 20.51 -8.32 -6.50
CA PRO A 127 20.96 -7.69 -5.27
C PRO A 127 22.20 -6.81 -5.46
N GLN A 128 22.29 -5.70 -4.74
CA GLN A 128 23.43 -4.77 -4.77
C GLN A 128 24.76 -5.42 -4.33
N SER A 129 24.71 -6.59 -3.67
CA SER A 129 25.89 -7.34 -3.24
C SER A 129 26.71 -7.94 -4.39
N PHE A 130 26.13 -8.04 -5.59
CA PHE A 130 26.88 -8.46 -6.77
C PHE A 130 27.73 -7.29 -7.32
N SER A 131 28.99 -7.58 -7.63
CA SER A 131 30.02 -6.56 -7.91
C SER A 131 29.86 -5.86 -9.25
N ASP A 132 29.22 -6.51 -10.22
CA ASP A 132 29.05 -5.94 -11.54
C ASP A 132 27.78 -5.09 -11.62
N ASN A 133 27.94 -3.85 -12.07
CA ASN A 133 26.95 -2.78 -11.93
C ASN A 133 26.63 -2.08 -13.25
N GLU A 134 27.34 -2.40 -14.33
CA GLU A 134 27.20 -1.74 -15.62
C GLU A 134 26.51 -2.70 -16.59
N ALA A 135 25.44 -2.25 -17.24
CA ALA A 135 24.74 -3.07 -18.22
C ALA A 135 25.47 -3.04 -19.58
N PRO A 136 25.56 -4.17 -20.31
CA PRO A 136 24.96 -5.48 -20.00
C PRO A 136 25.62 -6.19 -18.81
N ILE A 137 24.82 -6.85 -17.97
CA ILE A 137 25.34 -7.46 -16.74
C ILE A 137 25.95 -8.83 -17.03
N ASP A 138 27.26 -8.97 -16.81
CA ASP A 138 27.96 -10.25 -16.92
C ASP A 138 27.35 -11.27 -15.94
N GLY A 139 27.01 -12.45 -16.44
CA GLY A 139 26.36 -13.50 -15.65
C GLY A 139 24.85 -13.34 -15.44
N ALA A 140 24.22 -12.38 -16.13
CA ALA A 140 22.76 -12.25 -16.19
C ALA A 140 22.25 -12.19 -17.63
N GLU A 141 23.04 -12.69 -18.59
CA GLU A 141 22.71 -12.67 -20.01
C GLU A 141 21.39 -13.41 -20.28
N PRO A 142 20.55 -12.92 -21.20
CA PRO A 142 19.38 -13.67 -21.64
C PRO A 142 19.81 -14.87 -22.49
N PRO A 143 18.94 -15.88 -22.63
CA PRO A 143 19.17 -16.94 -23.59
C PRO A 143 19.36 -16.38 -25.00
N SER A 144 20.27 -16.99 -25.74
CA SER A 144 20.52 -16.64 -27.13
C SER A 144 19.38 -17.09 -28.04
N GLY A 145 18.97 -16.23 -28.98
CA GLY A 145 17.99 -16.56 -30.01
C GLY A 145 16.55 -16.37 -29.55
N THR A 146 15.64 -17.16 -30.13
CA THR A 146 14.20 -17.02 -29.89
C THR A 146 13.80 -17.57 -28.53
N VAL A 147 13.06 -16.77 -27.77
CA VAL A 147 12.54 -17.08 -26.45
C VAL A 147 11.02 -16.89 -26.43
N GLN A 148 10.31 -17.81 -25.80
CA GLN A 148 8.93 -17.60 -25.40
C GLN A 148 8.91 -17.01 -23.99
N VAL A 149 8.30 -15.84 -23.83
CA VAL A 149 8.24 -15.12 -22.56
C VAL A 149 6.80 -15.04 -22.11
N ALA A 150 6.55 -15.31 -20.83
CA ALA A 150 5.29 -15.04 -20.18
C ALA A 150 5.50 -14.04 -19.03
N GLY A 151 4.58 -13.10 -18.89
CA GLY A 151 4.71 -12.04 -17.90
C GLY A 151 3.45 -11.21 -17.78
N TYR A 152 3.59 -10.07 -17.12
CA TYR A 152 2.49 -9.16 -16.82
C TYR A 152 2.73 -7.81 -17.47
N LEU A 153 1.71 -7.29 -18.17
CA LEU A 153 1.76 -5.92 -18.69
C LEU A 153 1.69 -4.91 -17.56
N ARG A 154 2.52 -3.87 -17.66
CA ARG A 154 2.61 -2.79 -16.67
C ARG A 154 2.63 -1.44 -17.37
N LEU A 155 2.04 -0.46 -16.70
CA LEU A 155 1.99 0.92 -17.17
C LEU A 155 3.34 1.61 -17.02
N THR A 156 3.61 2.58 -17.89
CA THR A 156 4.73 3.53 -17.74
C THR A 156 4.74 4.16 -16.34
N GLU A 157 5.93 4.35 -15.77
CA GLU A 157 6.13 5.03 -14.49
C GLU A 157 6.28 6.54 -14.72
N THR A 158 5.51 7.34 -13.99
CA THR A 158 5.61 8.81 -14.02
C THR A 158 6.43 9.34 -12.83
N PRO A 159 7.13 10.49 -12.98
CA PRO A 159 7.84 11.10 -11.86
C PRO A 159 6.90 11.50 -10.72
N GLY A 160 7.28 11.12 -9.50
CA GLY A 160 6.69 11.72 -8.30
C GLY A 160 7.08 13.19 -8.14
N SER A 161 6.39 13.92 -7.27
CA SER A 161 6.58 15.38 -7.08
C SER A 161 8.00 15.82 -6.69
N LEU A 162 8.80 14.92 -6.11
CA LEU A 162 10.19 15.16 -5.70
C LEU A 162 11.23 14.48 -6.59
N GLN A 163 10.80 13.80 -7.66
CA GLN A 163 11.70 13.11 -8.59
C GLN A 163 12.04 14.03 -9.77
N LEU A 164 13.27 13.89 -10.28
CA LEU A 164 13.68 14.57 -11.50
C LEU A 164 12.87 14.06 -12.70
N ALA A 165 12.55 14.96 -13.63
CA ALA A 165 11.82 14.62 -14.86
C ALA A 165 12.65 13.76 -15.82
N ASN A 166 13.97 13.96 -15.87
CA ASN A 166 14.87 13.09 -16.63
C ASN A 166 15.14 11.80 -15.82
N PRO A 167 14.78 10.61 -16.32
CA PRO A 167 15.08 9.35 -15.66
C PRO A 167 16.52 8.88 -15.90
N ASP A 168 17.28 9.45 -16.84
CA ASP A 168 18.63 9.00 -17.18
C ASP A 168 19.63 9.28 -16.04
N LEU A 169 20.33 8.22 -15.62
CA LEU A 169 21.38 8.27 -14.60
C LEU A 169 22.78 8.09 -15.19
N GLY A 170 22.89 7.91 -16.51
CA GLY A 170 24.12 7.54 -17.20
C GLY A 170 24.50 6.07 -17.00
N LYS A 171 25.56 5.62 -17.70
CA LYS A 171 26.10 4.24 -17.59
C LYS A 171 25.06 3.13 -17.79
N ASN A 172 24.14 3.33 -18.72
CA ASN A 172 23.00 2.43 -18.94
C ASN A 172 22.15 2.19 -17.69
N GLN A 173 21.94 3.23 -16.87
CA GLN A 173 21.05 3.20 -15.72
C GLN A 173 19.95 4.25 -15.86
N VAL A 174 18.74 3.90 -15.45
CA VAL A 174 17.59 4.82 -15.45
C VAL A 174 16.82 4.70 -14.14
N ALA A 175 16.28 5.81 -13.64
CA ALA A 175 15.64 5.85 -12.32
C ALA A 175 14.28 5.13 -12.27
N ARG A 176 13.61 4.98 -13.42
CA ARG A 176 12.25 4.45 -13.55
C ARG A 176 11.92 4.03 -14.98
N MET A 177 10.88 3.22 -15.14
CA MET A 177 10.30 2.80 -16.43
C MET A 177 9.41 3.90 -17.04
N ASP A 178 9.97 5.06 -17.30
CA ASP A 178 9.28 6.19 -17.93
C ASP A 178 9.41 6.09 -19.46
N LEU A 179 8.43 5.44 -20.10
CA LEU A 179 8.54 4.99 -21.49
C LEU A 179 8.68 6.15 -22.47
N GLU A 180 7.97 7.26 -22.25
CA GLU A 180 8.06 8.45 -23.10
C GLU A 180 9.48 9.02 -23.07
N GLN A 181 10.02 9.26 -21.87
CA GLN A 181 11.37 9.78 -21.68
C GLN A 181 12.44 8.80 -22.14
N LEU A 182 12.24 7.49 -21.97
CA LEU A 182 13.16 6.47 -22.44
C LEU A 182 13.27 6.46 -23.96
N GLN A 183 12.17 6.68 -24.68
CA GLN A 183 12.24 6.80 -26.15
C GLN A 183 13.10 7.99 -26.59
N GLU A 184 12.97 9.13 -25.91
CA GLU A 184 13.77 10.33 -26.19
C GLU A 184 15.26 10.10 -25.90
N VAL A 185 15.59 9.64 -24.69
CA VAL A 185 16.96 9.44 -24.24
C VAL A 185 17.69 8.37 -25.05
N ARG A 186 16.98 7.31 -25.44
CA ARG A 186 17.56 6.17 -26.17
C ARG A 186 17.47 6.30 -27.69
N GLY A 187 16.74 7.28 -28.21
CA GLY A 187 16.54 7.47 -29.64
C GLY A 187 15.89 6.25 -30.32
N ALA A 188 15.02 5.53 -29.59
CA ALA A 188 14.37 4.30 -30.04
C ALA A 188 12.88 4.33 -29.70
N LYS A 189 12.06 3.66 -30.49
CA LYS A 189 10.63 3.49 -30.19
C LYS A 189 10.43 2.24 -29.31
N PHE A 190 9.51 2.32 -28.38
CA PHE A 190 9.11 1.21 -27.52
C PHE A 190 7.59 1.10 -27.49
N GLN A 191 7.09 -0.09 -27.14
CA GLN A 191 5.67 -0.26 -26.84
C GLN A 191 5.25 0.63 -25.66
N PRO A 192 3.99 1.12 -25.63
CA PRO A 192 3.52 2.07 -24.61
C PRO A 192 3.25 1.43 -23.23
N MET A 193 3.53 0.13 -23.09
CA MET A 193 3.52 -0.63 -21.85
C MET A 193 4.79 -1.48 -21.79
N TYR A 194 5.22 -1.84 -20.59
CA TYR A 194 6.36 -2.74 -20.41
C TYR A 194 5.93 -4.09 -19.82
N LEU A 195 6.80 -5.08 -19.96
CA LEU A 195 6.58 -6.44 -19.48
C LEU A 195 7.36 -6.69 -18.20
N LEU A 196 6.67 -7.17 -17.16
CA LEU A 196 7.31 -7.82 -16.02
C LEU A 196 7.39 -9.32 -16.29
N VAL A 197 8.58 -9.85 -16.54
CA VAL A 197 8.77 -11.27 -16.88
C VAL A 197 8.48 -12.14 -15.66
N ALA A 198 7.58 -13.11 -15.82
CA ALA A 198 7.27 -14.11 -14.82
C ALA A 198 8.05 -15.40 -15.06
N ASN A 199 8.09 -15.85 -16.32
CA ASN A 199 8.86 -17.01 -16.77
C ASN A 199 9.19 -16.89 -18.25
N GLN A 200 10.13 -17.72 -18.70
CA GLN A 200 10.55 -17.79 -20.09
C GLN A 200 11.09 -19.19 -20.43
N ASP A 201 11.03 -19.54 -21.71
CA ASP A 201 11.56 -20.77 -22.28
C ASP A 201 12.40 -20.44 -23.54
N PRO A 202 13.71 -20.78 -23.57
CA PRO A 202 14.48 -21.42 -22.50
C PRO A 202 14.62 -20.55 -21.23
N PRO A 203 14.80 -21.17 -20.05
CA PRO A 203 15.07 -20.43 -18.82
C PRO A 203 16.39 -19.68 -18.92
N THR A 204 16.54 -18.58 -18.17
CA THR A 204 17.86 -17.96 -18.01
C THR A 204 18.73 -18.90 -17.17
N ASP A 205 19.90 -19.28 -17.70
CA ASP A 205 20.77 -20.33 -17.13
C ASP A 205 21.49 -19.95 -15.81
N GLN A 206 21.06 -18.89 -15.11
CA GLN A 206 21.92 -18.22 -14.13
C GLN A 206 21.22 -17.83 -12.82
N ALA A 207 21.90 -18.12 -11.71
CA ALA A 207 21.42 -17.93 -10.33
C ALA A 207 21.36 -16.47 -9.87
N LEU A 208 21.84 -15.52 -10.67
CA LEU A 208 21.94 -14.10 -10.27
C LEU A 208 20.60 -13.36 -10.34
N LEU A 209 19.70 -13.77 -11.24
CA LEU A 209 18.40 -13.13 -11.42
C LEU A 209 17.34 -13.77 -10.54
N SER A 210 16.79 -12.98 -9.63
CA SER A 210 15.56 -13.35 -8.91
C SER A 210 14.35 -12.81 -9.65
N THR A 211 13.27 -13.59 -9.72
CA THR A 211 11.99 -13.11 -10.24
C THR A 211 11.50 -11.92 -9.42
N TYR A 212 11.19 -10.81 -10.08
CA TYR A 212 10.63 -9.65 -9.41
C TYR A 212 9.10 -9.79 -9.36
N PRO A 213 8.48 -9.87 -8.17
CA PRO A 213 7.07 -10.21 -8.05
C PRO A 213 6.18 -9.03 -8.42
N LEU A 214 4.91 -9.34 -8.72
CA LEU A 214 3.85 -8.34 -8.67
C LEU A 214 3.74 -7.73 -7.27
N PRO A 215 3.17 -6.51 -7.14
CA PRO A 215 2.89 -5.92 -5.84
C PRO A 215 2.16 -6.90 -4.93
N ALA A 216 2.62 -7.02 -3.68
CA ALA A 216 2.04 -7.96 -2.73
C ALA A 216 0.55 -7.69 -2.54
N LYS A 217 -0.27 -8.74 -2.65
CA LYS A 217 -1.73 -8.72 -2.45
C LYS A 217 -2.14 -8.63 -0.97
N SER A 218 -1.35 -7.94 -0.15
CA SER A 218 -1.62 -7.82 1.28
C SER A 218 -2.69 -6.75 1.54
N GLU A 219 -3.70 -7.10 2.33
CA GLU A 219 -4.70 -6.16 2.86
C GLU A 219 -4.11 -5.21 3.92
N GLY A 220 -2.83 -5.35 4.25
CA GLY A 220 -2.14 -4.55 5.26
C GLY A 220 -2.67 -4.80 6.68
N ARG A 221 -2.41 -3.85 7.59
CA ARG A 221 -2.89 -3.90 8.99
C ARG A 221 -4.24 -3.19 9.19
N HIS A 222 -4.97 -2.91 8.11
CA HIS A 222 -6.17 -2.08 8.15
C HIS A 222 -7.26 -2.69 9.05
N LEU A 223 -7.50 -3.99 8.93
CA LEU A 223 -8.46 -4.70 9.77
C LEU A 223 -8.07 -4.69 11.25
N SER A 224 -6.79 -4.96 11.58
CA SER A 224 -6.36 -4.98 12.98
C SER A 224 -6.44 -3.60 13.63
N TYR A 225 -6.13 -2.53 12.89
CA TYR A 225 -6.35 -1.17 13.37
C TYR A 225 -7.83 -0.83 13.51
N ALA A 226 -8.70 -1.26 12.58
CA ALA A 226 -10.14 -1.06 12.71
C ALA A 226 -10.68 -1.70 14.01
N VAL A 227 -10.29 -2.95 14.28
CA VAL A 227 -10.63 -3.65 15.53
C VAL A 227 -10.12 -2.90 16.76
N GLN A 228 -8.88 -2.40 16.72
CA GLN A 228 -8.30 -1.61 17.81
C GLN A 228 -9.12 -0.34 18.10
N TRP A 229 -9.52 0.40 17.06
CA TRP A 229 -10.38 1.58 17.20
C TRP A 229 -11.76 1.22 17.75
N GLY A 230 -12.33 0.10 17.33
CA GLY A 230 -13.56 -0.44 17.90
C GLY A 230 -13.45 -0.73 19.40
N ILE A 231 -12.37 -1.38 19.83
CA ILE A 231 -12.11 -1.67 21.24
C ILE A 231 -11.97 -0.39 22.07
N PHE A 232 -11.18 0.59 21.60
CA PHE A 232 -11.04 1.88 22.29
C PHE A 232 -12.37 2.63 22.41
N THR A 233 -13.18 2.59 21.35
CA THR A 233 -14.53 3.15 21.36
C THR A 233 -15.40 2.48 22.41
N ALA A 234 -15.41 1.13 22.46
CA ALA A 234 -16.18 0.37 23.43
C ALA A 234 -15.76 0.66 24.88
N ILE A 235 -14.44 0.72 25.15
CA ILE A 235 -13.89 1.04 26.46
C ILE A 235 -14.31 2.45 26.88
N ALA A 236 -14.18 3.45 26.00
CA ALA A 236 -14.56 4.83 26.32
C ALA A 236 -16.08 4.97 26.53
N ALA A 237 -16.89 4.34 25.68
CA ALA A 237 -18.35 4.38 25.74
C ALA A 237 -18.91 3.70 27.00
N ALA A 238 -18.30 2.60 27.46
CA ALA A 238 -18.70 1.93 28.71
C ALA A 238 -18.08 2.57 29.95
N GLY A 239 -16.80 2.93 29.88
CA GLY A 239 -16.02 3.46 30.99
C GLY A 239 -16.53 4.82 31.46
N TYR A 240 -16.90 5.70 30.54
CA TYR A 240 -17.34 7.06 30.89
C TYR A 240 -18.62 7.05 31.77
N PRO A 241 -19.72 6.37 31.41
CA PRO A 241 -20.89 6.22 32.28
C PRO A 241 -20.59 5.57 33.63
N ILE A 242 -19.71 4.57 33.69
CA ILE A 242 -19.32 3.89 34.94
C ILE A 242 -18.62 4.88 35.88
N VAL A 243 -17.69 5.68 35.35
CA VAL A 243 -16.99 6.73 36.11
C VAL A 243 -17.99 7.80 36.59
N LEU A 244 -18.90 8.26 35.73
CA LEU A 244 -19.95 9.20 36.11
C LEU A 244 -20.83 8.67 37.25
N ARG A 245 -21.25 7.40 37.17
CA ARG A 245 -22.05 6.74 38.20
C ARG A 245 -21.30 6.63 39.53
N ARG A 246 -20.00 6.30 39.50
CA ARG A 246 -19.15 6.23 40.69
C ARG A 246 -19.01 7.61 41.35
N ILE A 247 -18.79 8.66 40.56
CA ILE A 247 -18.67 10.04 41.07
C ILE A 247 -19.99 10.52 41.67
N ALA A 248 -21.12 10.22 41.03
CA ALA A 248 -22.44 10.57 41.56
C ALA A 248 -22.74 9.86 42.89
N ARG A 249 -22.40 8.57 43.03
CA ARG A 249 -22.53 7.81 44.28
C ARG A 249 -21.66 8.39 45.40
N ASN A 250 -20.40 8.70 45.11
CA ASN A 250 -19.48 9.27 46.09
C ASN A 250 -19.94 10.66 46.58
N LYS A 251 -20.51 11.48 45.69
CA LYS A 251 -21.11 12.77 46.07
C LYS A 251 -22.36 12.59 46.95
N ALA A 252 -23.20 11.59 46.67
CA ALA A 252 -24.40 11.30 47.46
C ALA A 252 -24.07 10.76 48.87
N GLY A 253 -23.02 9.96 49.02
CA GLY A 253 -22.55 9.47 50.33
C GLY A 253 -22.02 10.58 51.22
N LYS A 254 -21.19 11.49 50.68
CA LYS A 254 -20.67 12.64 51.43
C LYS A 254 -21.77 13.57 51.95
N THR A 255 -22.84 13.78 51.19
CA THR A 255 -23.98 14.62 51.62
C THR A 255 -24.81 14.00 52.75
N LEU A 256 -24.72 12.69 52.99
CA LEU A 256 -25.43 12.02 54.08
C LEU A 256 -24.63 12.06 55.38
N ASP A 257 -23.30 11.96 55.31
CA ASP A 257 -22.40 12.04 56.48
C ASP A 257 -22.24 13.47 57.04
N GLU A 258 -22.51 14.51 56.23
CA GLU A 258 -22.40 15.93 56.63
C GLU A 258 -23.69 16.53 57.21
N VAL A 259 -24.80 15.78 57.32
CA VAL A 259 -26.01 16.28 58.00
C VAL A 259 -25.79 16.16 59.52
N PRO A 260 -25.62 17.27 60.28
CA PRO A 260 -25.48 17.18 61.73
C PRO A 260 -26.78 16.63 62.32
N THR A 261 -26.67 15.62 63.16
CA THR A 261 -27.80 15.07 63.92
C THR A 261 -28.26 16.13 64.92
N GLU A 262 -29.13 17.04 64.50
CA GLU A 262 -29.76 18.05 65.35
C GLU A 262 -30.89 17.42 66.20
N LEU A 263 -30.56 16.35 66.94
CA LEU A 263 -31.45 15.71 67.92
C LEU A 263 -30.82 15.53 69.31
N GLU A 264 -29.56 15.91 69.55
CA GLU A 264 -28.96 15.92 70.89
C GLU A 264 -28.86 17.33 71.51
N ARG A 265 -29.96 18.10 71.53
CA ARG A 265 -30.05 19.32 72.35
C ARG A 265 -31.26 19.41 73.28
N GLY A 266 -31.95 18.29 73.50
CA GLY A 266 -33.22 18.27 74.25
C GLY A 266 -33.39 17.11 75.22
N ALA A 267 -32.43 16.82 76.11
CA ALA A 267 -32.69 15.98 77.28
C ALA A 267 -31.62 16.17 78.37
N GLY A 268 -32.01 16.65 79.56
CA GLY A 268 -31.14 16.81 80.73
C GLY A 268 -31.56 18.00 81.60
N ALA A 269 -32.78 18.00 82.15
CA ALA A 269 -33.07 17.54 83.51
C ALA A 269 -32.96 18.66 84.57
N ALA A 270 -34.11 19.15 85.02
CA ALA A 270 -34.27 19.87 86.28
C ALA A 270 -34.31 18.88 87.46
N PRO A 271 -33.83 19.24 88.66
CA PRO A 271 -34.29 18.62 89.89
C PRO A 271 -35.01 19.61 90.81
N LEU A 272 -35.99 19.05 91.53
CA LEU A 272 -36.89 19.68 92.50
C LEU A 272 -36.19 19.99 93.84
N SER A 273 -36.78 20.99 94.51
CA SER A 273 -36.53 21.53 95.86
C SER A 273 -36.54 20.49 97.00
N PRO A 274 -36.04 20.86 98.21
CA PRO A 274 -36.47 20.23 99.45
C PRO A 274 -37.87 20.66 99.88
#